data_AF-A0A2P6Q9X9-F1
#
_entry.id   AF-A0A2P6Q9X9-F1
#
_cell.length_a   1.000
_cell.length_b   1.000
_cell.length_c   1.000
_cell.angle_alpha   90.00
_cell.angle_beta   90.00
_cell.angle_gamma   90.00
#
_symmetry.space_group_name_H-M   'P 1'
#
loop_
_entity.id
_entity.type
_entity.pdbx_description
1 polymer ?
#
loop_
_entity_poly.entity_id
_entity_poly.type
_entity_poly.pdbx_seq_one_letter_code
_entity_poly.pdbx_strand_id
1 'polypeptide(L)'
;MQQYGISPETLEESQDLSSFFKILTTSTDKNDKVYVSTVHAYHYPVTAFQWHPEKTAFEWGLPMIPHSEDAIHVTQHIANFLISEARKSLNRPPIQDVLDNLIYNYSPTFCGKAG
;
A
#
# COMPACT_ATOMS: atom_id res chain seq x y z
N MET A 1 -2.28 -2.56 11.99
CA MET A 1 -0.96 -3.02 12.45
C MET A 1 -0.84 -4.50 12.16
N GLN A 2 0.27 -4.91 11.55
CA GLN A 2 0.54 -6.28 11.17
C GLN A 2 1.25 -7.04 12.30
N GLN A 3 0.97 -8.33 12.39
CA GLN A 3 1.62 -9.24 13.35
C GLN A 3 2.74 -10.07 12.72
N TYR A 4 2.81 -10.08 11.38
CA TYR A 4 3.75 -10.87 10.59
C TYR A 4 4.43 -9.97 9.55
N GLY A 5 5.66 -10.33 9.20
CA GLY A 5 6.44 -9.72 8.14
C GLY A 5 7.40 -10.75 7.55
N ILE A 6 7.87 -10.50 6.33
CA ILE A 6 8.86 -11.34 5.64
C ILE A 6 10.24 -10.72 5.89
N SER A 7 11.20 -11.51 6.39
CA SER A 7 12.58 -11.03 6.54
C SER A 7 13.23 -10.88 5.17
N PRO A 8 14.22 -9.98 5.00
CA PRO A 8 14.96 -9.88 3.74
C PRO A 8 15.55 -11.21 3.29
N GLU A 9 16.12 -11.98 4.23
CA GLU A 9 16.70 -13.30 3.96
C GLU A 9 15.65 -14.27 3.43
N THR A 10 14.47 -14.31 4.06
CA THR A 10 13.37 -15.19 3.64
C THR A 10 12.89 -14.84 2.22
N LEU A 11 12.85 -13.55 1.86
CA LEU A 11 12.47 -13.11 0.52
C LEU A 11 13.55 -13.50 -0.50
N GLU A 12 14.83 -13.28 -0.17
CA GLU A 12 15.97 -13.55 -1.04
C GLU A 12 16.19 -15.06 -1.29
N GLU A 13 16.00 -15.90 -0.26
CA GLU A 13 16.09 -17.36 -0.35
C GLU A 13 14.96 -17.98 -1.18
N SER A 14 13.81 -17.29 -1.28
CA SER A 14 12.71 -17.73 -2.13
C SER A 14 12.97 -17.34 -3.58
N GLN A 15 13.31 -18.31 -4.43
CA GLN A 15 13.59 -18.08 -5.85
C GLN A 15 12.45 -17.34 -6.58
N ASP A 16 11.20 -17.66 -6.25
CA ASP A 16 10.04 -17.02 -6.88
C ASP A 16 9.92 -15.55 -6.46
N LEU A 17 10.16 -15.23 -5.19
CA LEU A 17 10.07 -13.86 -4.69
C LEU A 17 11.28 -13.03 -5.09
N SER A 18 12.49 -13.57 -4.97
CA SER A 18 13.74 -12.85 -5.25
C SER A 18 13.94 -12.56 -6.73
N SER A 19 13.44 -13.43 -7.62
CA SER A 19 13.46 -13.19 -9.06
C SER A 19 12.36 -12.24 -9.53
N PHE A 20 11.26 -12.12 -8.78
CA PHE A 20 10.13 -11.26 -9.16
C PHE A 20 10.22 -9.86 -8.56
N PHE A 21 10.59 -9.74 -7.28
CA PHE A 21 10.57 -8.50 -6.51
C PHE A 21 11.97 -7.97 -6.20
N LYS A 22 12.12 -6.66 -6.36
CA LYS A 22 13.20 -5.87 -5.80
C LYS A 22 12.76 -5.29 -4.45
N ILE A 23 13.55 -5.52 -3.40
CA ILE A 23 13.39 -4.83 -2.11
C ILE A 23 13.74 -3.35 -2.31
N LEU A 24 12.82 -2.46 -1.97
CA LEU A 24 13.04 -1.01 -2.00
C LEU A 24 13.38 -0.47 -0.61
N THR A 25 12.64 -0.93 0.40
CA THR A 25 12.85 -0.52 1.79
C THR A 25 12.66 -1.69 2.73
N THR A 26 13.40 -1.65 3.83
CA THR A 26 13.19 -2.51 5.00
C THR A 26 12.83 -1.63 6.20
N SER A 27 12.34 -2.26 7.26
CA SER A 27 12.06 -1.61 8.54
C SER A 27 12.31 -2.58 9.67
N THR A 28 12.41 -2.06 10.89
CA THR A 28 12.70 -2.85 12.08
C THR A 28 11.47 -2.90 12.98
N ASP A 29 11.13 -4.09 13.48
CA ASP A 29 10.04 -4.26 14.44
C ASP A 29 10.46 -3.86 15.88
N LYS A 30 9.53 -3.97 16.83
CA LYS A 30 9.76 -3.65 18.24
C LYS A 30 10.73 -4.60 18.97
N ASN A 31 11.11 -5.71 18.36
CA ASN A 31 12.04 -6.71 18.88
C ASN A 31 13.35 -6.73 18.06
N ASP A 32 13.67 -5.62 17.38
CA ASP A 32 14.85 -5.44 16.54
C ASP A 32 14.96 -6.40 15.34
N LYS A 33 13.84 -7.00 14.90
CA LYS A 33 13.82 -7.84 13.70
C LYS A 33 13.55 -7.01 12.46
N VAL A 34 14.42 -7.16 11.47
CA VAL A 34 14.28 -6.49 10.17
C VAL A 34 13.27 -7.25 9.30
N TYR A 35 12.37 -6.51 8.66
CA TYR A 35 11.41 -7.02 7.69
C TYR A 35 11.37 -6.13 6.44
N VAL A 36 10.96 -6.73 5.34
CA VAL A 36 10.75 -6.04 4.06
C VAL A 36 9.51 -5.16 4.16
N SER A 37 9.66 -3.85 3.98
CA SER A 37 8.56 -2.88 4.14
C SER A 37 7.97 -2.40 2.82
N THR A 38 8.76 -2.36 1.75
CA THR A 38 8.29 -2.01 0.40
C THR A 38 9.06 -2.80 -0.66
N VAL A 39 8.35 -3.36 -1.64
CA VAL A 39 8.92 -4.04 -2.81
C VAL A 39 8.31 -3.53 -4.10
N HIS A 40 9.06 -3.64 -5.20
CA HIS A 40 8.58 -3.40 -6.55
C HIS A 40 9.07 -4.50 -7.48
N ALA A 41 8.21 -5.00 -8.36
CA ALA A 41 8.58 -6.06 -9.28
C ALA A 41 9.56 -5.56 -10.35
N TYR A 42 10.48 -6.41 -10.81
CA TYR A 42 11.50 -6.02 -11.79
C TYR A 42 10.92 -5.69 -13.17
N HIS A 43 9.90 -6.43 -13.58
CA HIS A 43 9.41 -6.43 -14.97
C HIS A 43 7.91 -6.18 -15.09
N TYR A 44 7.21 -6.02 -13.95
CA TYR A 44 5.76 -5.83 -13.90
C TYR A 44 5.43 -4.60 -13.06
N PRO A 45 4.33 -3.88 -13.36
CA PRO A 45 3.89 -2.72 -12.56
C PRO A 45 3.20 -3.18 -11.27
N VAL A 46 3.91 -3.96 -10.46
CA VAL A 46 3.44 -4.49 -9.17
C VAL A 46 4.32 -3.90 -8.07
N THR A 47 3.71 -3.11 -7.20
CA THR A 47 4.34 -2.55 -6.00
C THR A 47 3.55 -3.01 -4.79
N ALA A 48 4.24 -3.46 -3.74
CA ALA A 48 3.60 -3.87 -2.49
C ALA A 48 4.20 -3.13 -1.30
N PHE A 49 3.33 -2.77 -0.36
CA PHE A 49 3.66 -2.08 0.88
C PHE A 49 3.25 -2.96 2.05
N GLN A 50 4.14 -3.16 3.01
CA GLN A 50 3.81 -3.83 4.26
C GLN A 50 3.08 -2.89 5.24
N TRP A 51 3.33 -1.58 5.11
CA TRP A 51 2.73 -0.51 5.89
C TRP A 51 1.48 0.06 5.20
N HIS A 52 0.78 0.96 5.88
CA HIS A 52 -0.52 1.49 5.48
C HIS A 52 -0.43 2.97 5.05
N PRO A 53 -0.16 3.27 3.77
CA PRO A 53 -0.09 4.65 3.28
C PRO A 53 -1.43 5.39 3.39
N GLU A 54 -2.56 4.70 3.37
CA GLU A 54 -3.89 5.31 3.41
C GLU A 54 -4.24 5.90 4.78
N LYS A 55 -3.74 5.30 5.86
CA LYS A 55 -4.21 5.62 7.22
C LYS A 55 -3.86 7.02 7.66
N THR A 56 -2.68 7.50 7.29
CA THR A 56 -2.16 8.80 7.72
C THR A 56 -3.08 9.97 7.36
N ALA A 57 -3.75 9.94 6.21
CA ALA A 57 -4.65 11.01 5.81
C ALA A 57 -6.11 10.81 6.28
N PHE A 58 -6.53 9.57 6.56
CA PHE A 58 -7.96 9.23 6.65
C PHE A 58 -8.38 8.52 7.94
N GLU A 59 -7.46 8.04 8.77
CA GLU A 59 -7.76 7.20 9.95
C GLU A 59 -7.19 7.78 11.25
N TRP A 60 -8.06 8.06 12.24
CA TRP A 60 -7.69 8.71 13.51
C TRP A 60 -7.89 7.84 14.75
N GLY A 61 -8.29 6.57 14.58
CA GLY A 61 -8.66 5.70 15.70
C GLY A 61 -7.49 5.28 16.60
N LEU A 62 -6.24 5.37 16.13
CA LEU A 62 -5.06 4.93 16.88
C LEU A 62 -4.03 6.05 16.99
N PRO A 63 -3.54 6.39 18.20
CA PRO A 63 -2.62 7.52 18.40
C PRO A 63 -1.23 7.32 17.77
N MET A 64 -0.90 6.08 17.39
CA MET A 64 0.38 5.74 16.76
C MET A 64 0.39 5.97 15.24
N ILE A 65 -0.76 6.30 14.63
CA ILE A 65 -0.81 6.63 13.21
C ILE A 65 -0.13 7.99 13.03
N PRO A 66 0.89 8.12 12.16
CA PRO A 66 1.57 9.38 11.97
C PRO A 66 0.67 10.33 11.16
N HIS A 67 0.49 11.55 11.68
CA HIS A 67 -0.28 12.64 11.08
C HIS A 67 0.56 13.91 10.87
N SER A 68 1.90 13.78 10.85
CA SER A 68 2.77 14.90 10.50
C SER A 68 2.59 15.29 9.03
N GLU A 69 2.95 16.54 8.70
CA GLU A 69 2.91 17.05 7.32
C GLU A 69 3.69 16.13 6.36
N ASP A 70 4.89 15.70 6.73
CA ASP A 70 5.69 14.78 5.92
C ASP A 70 4.98 13.45 5.67
N ALA A 71 4.29 12.89 6.66
CA ALA A 71 3.57 11.64 6.51
C ALA A 71 2.38 11.80 5.53
N ILE A 72 1.72 12.96 5.55
CA ILE A 72 0.65 13.31 4.61
C ILE A 72 1.23 13.46 3.19
N HIS A 73 2.38 14.11 3.03
CA HIS A 73 3.06 14.20 1.74
C HIS A 73 3.45 12.83 1.17
N VAL A 74 3.95 11.91 2.02
CA VAL A 74 4.23 10.53 1.63
C VAL A 74 2.96 9.83 1.14
N THR A 75 1.85 9.94 1.87
CA THR A 75 0.55 9.38 1.47
C THR A 75 0.13 9.85 0.08
N GLN A 76 0.17 11.17 -0.14
CA GLN A 76 -0.19 11.76 -1.42
C GLN A 76 0.75 11.32 -2.54
N HIS A 77 2.05 11.20 -2.26
CA HIS A 77 3.04 10.76 -3.24
C HIS A 77 2.76 9.32 -3.71
N ILE A 78 2.47 8.40 -2.78
CA ILE A 78 2.11 7.01 -3.12
C ILE A 78 0.83 6.96 -3.95
N ALA A 79 -0.21 7.72 -3.58
CA ALA A 79 -1.44 7.79 -4.36
C ALA A 79 -1.18 8.33 -5.79
N ASN A 80 -0.39 9.39 -5.93
CA ASN A 80 -0.02 9.94 -7.23
C ASN A 80 0.76 8.95 -8.09
N PHE A 81 1.70 8.20 -7.49
CA PHE A 81 2.44 7.13 -8.16
C PHE A 81 1.51 6.03 -8.66
N LEU A 82 0.60 5.53 -7.83
CA LEU A 82 -0.34 4.48 -8.25
C LEU A 82 -1.20 4.93 -9.44
N ILE A 83 -1.71 6.16 -9.40
CA ILE A 83 -2.55 6.70 -10.47
C ILE A 83 -1.70 6.97 -11.73
N SER A 84 -0.44 7.35 -11.61
CA SER A 84 0.45 7.52 -12.78
C SER A 84 0.74 6.17 -13.46
N GLU A 85 0.93 5.08 -12.71
CA GLU A 85 1.02 3.73 -13.26
C GLU A 85 -0.28 3.30 -13.94
N ALA A 86 -1.44 3.51 -13.30
CA ALA A 86 -2.74 3.15 -13.86
C ALA A 86 -3.03 3.85 -15.19
N ARG A 87 -2.60 5.12 -15.36
CA ARG A 87 -2.76 5.89 -16.60
C ARG A 87 -1.99 5.32 -17.79
N LYS A 88 -0.98 4.49 -17.57
CA LYS A 88 -0.25 3.79 -18.65
C LYS A 88 -1.11 2.69 -19.30
N SER A 89 -2.18 2.25 -18.64
CA SER A 89 -3.11 1.28 -19.20
C SER A 89 -4.01 1.90 -20.28
N LEU A 90 -4.17 1.17 -21.38
CA LEU A 90 -5.10 1.50 -22.46
C LEU A 90 -6.53 1.01 -22.18
N ASN A 91 -6.80 0.41 -21.02
CA ASN A 91 -8.13 -0.10 -20.70
C ASN A 91 -9.18 1.02 -20.71
N ARG A 92 -10.25 0.86 -21.50
CA ARG A 92 -11.38 1.80 -21.61
C ARG A 92 -12.69 0.99 -21.63
N PRO A 93 -13.25 0.64 -20.46
CA PRO A 93 -14.50 -0.09 -20.38
C PRO A 93 -15.69 0.73 -20.93
N PRO A 94 -16.80 0.09 -21.34
CA PRO A 94 -18.02 0.78 -21.72
C PRO A 94 -18.52 1.71 -20.61
N ILE A 95 -19.04 2.88 -20.99
CA ILE A 95 -19.43 3.92 -20.02
C ILE A 95 -20.50 3.43 -19.04
N GLN A 96 -21.43 2.60 -19.49
CA GLN A 96 -22.50 2.07 -18.64
C GLN A 96 -21.91 1.15 -17.56
N ASP A 97 -21.04 0.22 -17.93
CA ASP A 97 -20.35 -0.65 -17.00
C ASP A 97 -19.54 0.14 -15.96
N VAL A 98 -18.88 1.24 -16.38
CA VAL A 98 -18.19 2.13 -15.44
C VAL A 98 -19.17 2.72 -14.44
N LEU A 99 -20.23 3.38 -14.92
CA LEU A 99 -21.20 4.07 -14.07
C LEU A 99 -21.86 3.13 -13.06
N ASP A 100 -22.16 1.90 -13.46
CA ASP A 100 -22.82 0.91 -12.61
C ASP A 100 -21.87 0.35 -11.51
N ASN A 101 -20.55 0.43 -11.72
CA ASN A 101 -19.54 -0.13 -10.81
C ASN A 101 -18.75 0.91 -9.98
N LEU A 102 -19.03 2.21 -10.12
CA LEU A 102 -18.34 3.24 -9.32
C LEU A 102 -18.67 3.12 -7.83
N ILE A 103 -17.70 3.45 -6.98
CA ILE A 103 -17.86 3.47 -5.52
C ILE A 103 -18.99 4.42 -5.05
N TYR A 104 -19.38 5.38 -5.89
CA TYR A 104 -20.48 6.33 -5.63
C TYR A 104 -21.84 5.64 -5.47
N ASN A 105 -21.99 4.42 -5.95
CA ASN A 105 -23.23 3.64 -5.83
C ASN A 105 -23.40 3.00 -4.44
N TYR A 106 -22.45 3.18 -3.52
CA TYR A 106 -22.43 2.56 -2.21
C TYR A 106 -22.36 3.62 -1.10
N SER A 107 -23.02 3.34 0.03
CA SER A 107 -23.01 4.20 1.22
C SER A 107 -22.23 3.54 2.36
N PRO A 108 -21.11 4.12 2.82
CA PRO A 108 -20.38 3.58 3.95
C PRO A 108 -21.15 3.82 5.26
N THR A 109 -20.91 2.97 6.25
CA THR A 109 -21.39 3.18 7.62
C THR A 109 -20.29 3.77 8.50
N PHE A 110 -20.66 4.62 9.44
CA PHE A 110 -19.69 5.18 10.39
C PHE A 110 -19.25 4.11 11.39
N CYS A 111 -17.96 3.78 11.37
CA CYS A 111 -17.36 2.76 12.25
C CYS A 111 -16.31 3.33 13.22
N GLY A 112 -16.06 4.65 13.23
CA GLY A 112 -14.95 5.26 13.96
C GLY A 112 -15.09 5.28 15.49
N LYS A 113 -16.29 5.07 16.05
CA LYS A 113 -16.51 5.07 17.51
C LYS A 113 -15.96 3.80 18.20
N ALA A 114 -15.85 2.70 17.46
CA ALA A 114 -15.31 1.44 17.97
C ALA A 114 -13.81 1.26 17.66
N GLY A 115 -13.20 2.30 17.07
CA GLY A 115 -11.76 2.39 16.83
C GLY A 115 -10.99 2.80 18.07
#